data_AF-A0A841TSN6-F1
#
_entry.id   AF-A0A841TSN6-F1
#
_cell.length_a   1.000
_cell.length_b   1.000
_cell.length_c   1.000
_cell.angle_alpha   90.00
_cell.angle_beta   90.00
_cell.angle_gamma   90.00
#
_symmetry.space_group_name_H-M   'P 1'
#
loop_
_entity.id
_entity.type
_entity.pdbx_description
1 polymer ?
#
loop_
_entity_poly.entity_id
_entity_poly.type
_entity_poly.pdbx_seq_one_letter_code
_entity_poly.pdbx_strand_id
1 'polypeptide(L)'
;MGEWVNERSWADGQFALDGRLGIAVPRLTLPWERLSREKQAAVLAKWETIRGRIPDRIAVFEERIRKKQIDLFEEEDFAESCRLNSEIAELASRINDLNIWYRTEQDFEEETRRHG
;
A
#
# COMPACT_ATOMS: atom_id res chain seq x y z
N MET A 1 -1.41 -6.65 -31.44
CA MET A 1 -2.36 -6.38 -30.34
C MET A 1 -2.38 -7.48 -29.25
N GLY A 2 -1.77 -8.66 -29.46
CA GLY A 2 -1.83 -9.77 -28.49
C GLY A 2 -0.80 -9.73 -27.33
N GLU A 3 0.39 -9.18 -27.55
CA GLU A 3 1.48 -9.21 -26.54
C GLU A 3 1.16 -8.31 -25.33
N TRP A 4 0.56 -7.14 -25.55
CA TRP A 4 0.19 -6.17 -24.50
C TRP A 4 -0.93 -6.62 -23.56
N VAL A 5 -1.74 -7.59 -23.98
CA VAL A 5 -2.78 -8.19 -23.12
C VAL A 5 -2.15 -9.27 -22.24
N ASN A 6 -1.22 -10.03 -22.80
CA ASN A 6 -0.47 -11.06 -22.07
C ASN A 6 0.35 -10.44 -20.93
N GLU A 7 1.04 -9.32 -21.17
CA GLU A 7 1.88 -8.71 -20.13
C GLU A 7 1.09 -8.05 -19.00
N ARG A 8 -0.11 -7.52 -19.29
CA ARG A 8 -1.02 -7.04 -18.23
C ARG A 8 -1.54 -8.18 -17.37
N SER A 9 -1.96 -9.27 -18.00
CA SER A 9 -2.39 -10.47 -17.27
C SER A 9 -1.25 -11.09 -16.45
N TRP A 10 -0.02 -11.05 -16.96
CA TRP A 10 1.15 -11.50 -16.22
C TRP A 10 1.44 -10.60 -15.02
N ALA A 11 1.39 -9.27 -15.21
CA ALA A 11 1.62 -8.29 -14.15
C ALA A 11 0.62 -8.45 -13.00
N ASP A 12 -0.64 -8.78 -13.26
CA ASP A 12 -1.63 -9.07 -12.20
C ASP A 12 -1.17 -10.21 -11.28
N GLY A 13 -0.49 -11.22 -11.80
CA GLY A 13 0.09 -12.32 -11.02
C GLY A 13 1.35 -11.94 -10.22
N GLN A 14 1.86 -10.72 -10.36
CA GLN A 14 3.04 -10.23 -9.65
C GLN A 14 2.70 -9.40 -8.41
N PHE A 15 1.43 -9.33 -8.02
CA PHE A 15 0.97 -8.67 -6.81
C PHE A 15 0.20 -9.64 -5.93
N ALA A 16 0.33 -9.46 -4.62
CA ALA A 16 -0.42 -10.23 -3.63
C ALA A 16 -1.19 -9.30 -2.72
N LEU A 17 -2.46 -9.63 -2.42
CA LEU A 17 -3.26 -8.86 -1.47
C LEU A 17 -2.64 -8.96 -0.08
N ASP A 18 -2.23 -7.82 0.46
CA ASP A 18 -1.86 -7.70 1.86
C ASP A 18 -3.14 -7.53 2.69
N GLY A 19 -3.47 -8.53 3.51
CA GLY A 19 -4.68 -8.51 4.33
C GLY A 19 -4.68 -7.46 5.45
N ARG A 20 -3.49 -7.04 5.91
CA ARG A 20 -3.34 -6.02 6.94
C ARG A 20 -3.62 -4.63 6.36
N LEU A 21 -3.07 -4.34 5.19
CA LEU A 21 -3.20 -3.03 4.51
C LEU A 21 -4.49 -2.93 3.68
N GLY A 22 -4.96 -4.04 3.11
CA GLY A 22 -6.10 -4.10 2.20
C GLY A 22 -5.78 -3.60 0.79
N ILE A 23 -4.51 -3.67 0.38
CA ILE A 23 -4.04 -3.34 -0.97
C ILE A 23 -3.19 -4.50 -1.51
N ALA A 24 -3.04 -4.60 -2.83
CA ALA A 24 -2.14 -5.57 -3.43
C ALA A 24 -0.71 -5.00 -3.47
N VAL A 25 0.25 -5.66 -2.84
CA VAL A 25 1.67 -5.22 -2.82
C VAL A 25 2.51 -6.02 -3.82
N PRO A 26 3.60 -5.46 -4.37
CA PRO A 26 4.48 -6.16 -5.29
C PRO A 26 5.06 -7.44 -4.67
N ARG A 27 4.94 -8.56 -5.38
CA ARG A 27 5.53 -9.85 -5.03
C ARG A 27 6.03 -10.53 -6.30
N LEU A 28 7.09 -9.96 -6.86
CA LEU A 28 7.65 -10.39 -8.14
C LEU A 28 8.16 -11.83 -8.06
N THR A 29 7.84 -12.65 -9.07
CA THR A 29 8.35 -14.01 -9.20
C THR A 29 9.80 -14.05 -9.70
N LEU A 30 10.29 -12.93 -10.25
CA LEU A 30 11.66 -12.76 -10.76
C LEU A 30 12.24 -11.44 -10.25
N PRO A 31 13.57 -11.34 -10.09
CA PRO A 31 14.25 -10.06 -9.86
C PRO A 31 13.89 -9.01 -10.93
N TRP A 32 13.78 -7.74 -10.51
CA TRP A 32 13.36 -6.63 -11.36
C TRP A 32 14.23 -6.48 -12.62
N GLU A 33 15.54 -6.66 -12.47
CA GLU A 33 16.56 -6.52 -13.51
C GLU A 33 16.47 -7.62 -14.57
N ARG A 34 15.78 -8.72 -14.26
CA ARG A 34 15.56 -9.84 -15.17
C ARG A 34 14.25 -9.73 -15.95
N LEU A 35 13.42 -8.74 -15.64
CA LEU A 35 12.20 -8.46 -16.38
C LEU A 35 12.53 -7.71 -17.67
N SER A 36 11.80 -8.03 -18.75
CA SER A 36 11.86 -7.22 -19.97
C SER A 36 11.27 -5.83 -19.70
N ARG A 37 11.59 -4.85 -20.56
CA ARG A 37 11.09 -3.48 -20.42
C ARG A 37 9.57 -3.42 -20.45
N GLU A 38 8.94 -4.27 -21.26
CA GLU A 38 7.48 -4.37 -21.39
C GLU A 38 6.85 -4.88 -20.09
N LYS A 39 7.48 -5.88 -19.45
CA LYS A 39 7.05 -6.42 -18.15
C LYS A 39 7.23 -5.43 -17.01
N GLN A 40 8.37 -4.73 -16.98
CA GLN A 40 8.61 -3.64 -16.03
C GLN A 40 7.52 -2.56 -16.17
N ALA A 41 7.24 -2.11 -17.40
CA ALA A 41 6.21 -1.11 -17.67
C ALA A 41 4.81 -1.59 -17.26
N ALA A 42 4.47 -2.86 -17.51
CA ALA A 42 3.19 -3.44 -17.10
C ALA A 42 3.02 -3.49 -15.56
N VAL A 43 4.09 -3.88 -14.84
CA VAL A 43 4.10 -3.87 -13.37
C VAL A 43 3.98 -2.46 -12.82
N LEU A 44 4.72 -1.49 -13.36
CA LEU A 44 4.63 -0.08 -12.94
C LEU A 44 3.23 0.50 -13.16
N ALA A 45 2.64 0.29 -14.34
CA ALA A 45 1.28 0.75 -14.64
C ALA A 45 0.23 0.14 -13.69
N LYS A 46 0.39 -1.14 -13.35
CA LYS A 46 -0.47 -1.81 -12.36
C LYS A 46 -0.27 -1.24 -10.97
N TRP A 47 0.98 -1.05 -10.56
CA TRP A 47 1.33 -0.51 -9.27
C TRP A 47 0.78 0.90 -9.08
N GLU A 48 0.86 1.73 -10.11
CA GLU A 48 0.30 3.08 -10.11
C GLU A 48 -1.22 3.08 -9.84
N THR A 49 -1.94 2.19 -10.51
CA THR A 49 -3.37 2.01 -10.28
C THR A 49 -3.69 1.61 -8.84
N ILE A 50 -2.83 0.81 -8.20
CA ILE A 50 -3.00 0.37 -6.82
C ILE A 50 -2.66 1.52 -5.85
N ARG A 51 -1.53 2.21 -6.07
CA ARG A 51 -1.08 3.34 -5.25
C ARG A 51 -2.07 4.49 -5.25
N GLY A 52 -2.73 4.75 -6.39
CA GLY A 52 -3.79 5.75 -6.47
C GLY A 52 -4.96 5.52 -5.49
N ARG A 53 -5.10 4.32 -4.92
CA ARG A 53 -6.12 3.98 -3.92
C ARG A 53 -5.62 4.02 -2.47
N ILE A 54 -4.32 4.23 -2.26
CA ILE A 54 -3.73 4.31 -0.91
C ILE A 54 -4.32 5.48 -0.11
N PRO A 55 -4.48 6.71 -0.66
CA PRO A 55 -5.09 7.81 0.08
C PRO A 55 -6.49 7.49 0.59
N ASP A 56 -7.34 6.88 -0.24
CA ASP A 56 -8.68 6.43 0.16
C ASP A 56 -8.61 5.42 1.30
N ARG A 57 -7.62 4.51 1.25
CA ARG A 57 -7.43 3.51 2.30
C ARG A 57 -6.99 4.12 3.62
N ILE A 58 -6.10 5.12 3.58
CA ILE A 58 -5.67 5.90 4.74
C ILE A 58 -6.86 6.60 5.36
N ALA A 59 -7.68 7.31 4.58
CA ALA A 59 -8.86 8.03 5.06
C ALA A 59 -9.84 7.11 5.82
N VAL A 60 -10.02 5.86 5.35
CA VAL A 60 -10.84 4.85 6.06
C VAL A 60 -10.24 4.47 7.43
N PHE A 61 -8.92 4.37 7.54
CA PHE A 61 -8.27 4.09 8.82
C PHE A 61 -8.28 5.29 9.76
N GLU A 62 -8.08 6.51 9.24
CA GLU A 62 -8.19 7.75 10.01
C GLU A 62 -9.59 7.92 10.61
N GLU A 63 -10.64 7.62 9.85
CA GLU A 63 -12.00 7.69 10.36
C GLU A 63 -12.27 6.65 11.45
N ARG A 64 -11.67 5.46 11.34
CA ARG A 64 -11.72 4.45 12.41
C ARG A 64 -10.97 4.89 13.66
N ILE A 65 -9.81 5.52 13.51
CA ILE A 65 -9.04 6.09 14.62
C ILE A 65 -9.87 7.17 15.32
N ARG A 66 -10.48 8.09 14.56
CA ARG A 66 -11.31 9.17 15.10
C ARG A 66 -12.43 8.63 16.00
N LYS A 67 -13.16 7.62 15.53
CA LYS A 67 -14.23 6.97 16.32
C LYS A 67 -13.69 6.37 17.62
N LYS A 68 -12.59 5.61 17.54
CA LYS A 68 -11.97 4.99 18.72
C LYS A 68 -11.41 6.01 19.71
N GLN A 69 -10.94 7.16 19.22
CA GLN A 69 -10.48 8.25 20.07
C GLN A 69 -11.63 8.92 20.82
N ILE A 70 -12.82 9.02 20.19
CA ILE A 70 -14.04 9.48 20.88
C ILE A 70 -14.44 8.46 21.95
N ASP A 71 -14.50 7.17 21.60
CA ASP A 71 -14.83 6.10 22.55
C ASP A 71 -13.84 6.10 23.75
N LEU A 72 -12.54 6.23 23.48
CA LEU A 72 -11.50 6.28 24.50
C LEU A 72 -11.60 7.53 25.41
N PHE A 73 -12.09 8.65 24.88
CA PHE A 73 -12.23 9.88 25.66
C PHE A 73 -13.33 9.78 26.72
N GLU A 74 -14.37 8.99 26.45
CA GLU A 74 -15.50 8.76 27.35
C GLU A 74 -15.29 7.54 28.27
N GLU A 75 -14.23 6.75 28.04
CA GLU A 75 -13.98 5.50 28.75
C GLU A 75 -13.27 5.71 30.10
N GLU A 76 -13.80 5.08 31.15
CA GLU A 76 -13.24 5.12 32.51
C GLU A 76 -12.58 3.79 32.91
N ASP A 77 -12.89 2.69 32.22
CA ASP A 77 -12.26 1.40 32.44
C ASP A 77 -10.85 1.35 31.84
N PHE A 78 -9.88 1.03 32.69
CA PHE A 78 -8.47 0.98 32.30
C PHE A 78 -8.18 -0.12 31.27
N ALA A 79 -8.76 -1.30 31.41
CA ALA A 79 -8.50 -2.40 30.50
C ALA A 79 -9.06 -2.10 29.10
N GLU A 80 -10.26 -1.50 29.06
CA GLU A 80 -10.88 -1.05 27.83
C GLU A 80 -10.11 0.10 27.17
N SER A 81 -9.62 1.05 27.97
CA SER A 81 -8.71 2.11 27.50
C SER A 81 -7.43 1.55 26.87
N CYS A 82 -6.83 0.52 27.48
CA CYS A 82 -5.65 -0.15 26.91
C CYS A 82 -5.96 -0.86 25.59
N ARG A 83 -7.14 -1.49 25.48
CA ARG A 83 -7.61 -2.15 24.26
C ARG A 83 -7.78 -1.14 23.13
N LEU A 84 -8.51 -0.05 23.39
CA LEU A 84 -8.75 1.03 22.41
C LEU A 84 -7.44 1.67 21.96
N ASN A 85 -6.52 1.98 22.87
CA ASN A 85 -5.19 2.49 22.54
C ASN A 85 -4.40 1.53 21.64
N SER A 86 -4.44 0.24 21.93
CA SER A 86 -3.74 -0.77 21.12
C SER A 86 -4.33 -0.85 19.70
N GLU A 87 -5.65 -0.74 19.56
CA GLU A 87 -6.31 -0.71 18.26
C GLU A 87 -6.01 0.57 17.47
N ILE A 88 -5.95 1.72 18.13
CA ILE A 88 -5.53 2.99 17.52
C ILE A 88 -4.09 2.88 17.03
N ALA A 89 -3.17 2.36 17.84
CA ALA A 89 -1.77 2.18 17.48
C ALA A 89 -1.59 1.24 16.28
N GLU A 90 -2.35 0.14 16.23
CA GLU A 90 -2.33 -0.80 15.10
C GLU A 90 -2.86 -0.13 13.81
N LEU A 91 -3.92 0.67 13.88
CA LEU A 91 -4.41 1.44 12.72
C LEU A 91 -3.38 2.47 12.25
N ALA A 92 -2.73 3.19 13.18
CA ALA A 92 -1.69 4.16 12.87
C ALA A 92 -0.45 3.51 12.22
N SER A 93 -0.07 2.31 12.70
CA SER A 93 1.01 1.53 12.10
C SER A 93 0.69 1.15 10.64
N ARG A 94 -0.56 0.75 10.35
CA ARG A 94 -0.99 0.48 8.96
C ARG A 94 -0.95 1.72 8.08
N ILE A 95 -1.36 2.88 8.60
CA ILE A 95 -1.25 4.16 7.87
C ILE A 95 0.22 4.46 7.56
N ASN A 96 1.13 4.23 8.51
CA ASN A 96 2.56 4.41 8.27
C ASN A 96 3.08 3.50 7.14
N ASP A 97 2.73 2.21 7.18
CA ASP A 97 3.11 1.24 6.15
C ASP A 97 2.57 1.66 4.76
N LEU A 98 1.30 2.10 4.70
CA LEU A 98 0.69 2.63 3.48
C LEU A 98 1.42 3.86 2.95
N ASN A 99 1.82 4.78 3.83
CA ASN A 99 2.59 5.96 3.45
C ASN A 99 3.99 5.62 2.95
N ILE A 100 4.63 4.56 3.46
CA ILE A 100 5.89 4.05 2.92
C ILE A 100 5.66 3.58 1.48
N TRP A 101 4.66 2.72 1.25
CA TRP A 101 4.33 2.21 -0.10
C TRP A 101 3.96 3.30 -1.10
N TYR A 102 3.21 4.32 -0.65
CA TYR A 102 2.85 5.47 -1.49
C TYR A 102 4.10 6.24 -1.94
N ARG A 103 5.10 6.38 -1.06
CA ARG A 103 6.35 7.10 -1.34
C ARG A 103 7.38 6.28 -2.12
N THR A 104 7.29 4.95 -2.15
CA THR A 104 8.22 4.09 -2.90
C THR A 104 8.29 4.43 -4.41
N GLU A 105 7.34 5.19 -4.97
CA GLU A 105 7.51 5.79 -6.31
C GLU A 105 8.68 6.74 -6.44
N GLN A 106 8.86 7.59 -5.43
CA GLN A 106 9.79 8.71 -5.48
C GLN A 106 11.24 8.21 -5.56
N ASP A 107 11.55 7.07 -4.94
CA ASP A 107 12.88 6.46 -5.04
C ASP A 107 13.19 5.99 -6.47
N PHE A 108 12.22 5.41 -7.18
CA PHE A 108 12.40 4.98 -8.58
C PHE A 108 12.46 6.16 -9.56
N GLU A 109 11.73 7.25 -9.30
CA GLU A 109 11.77 8.48 -10.11
C GLU A 109 13.00 9.37 -9.84
N GLU A 110 13.46 9.47 -8.60
CA GLU A 110 14.65 10.25 -8.25
C GLU A 110 15.94 9.60 -8.77
N GLU A 111 16.01 8.28 -8.76
CA GLU A 111 17.16 7.53 -9.28
C GLU A 111 17.24 7.61 -10.82
N THR A 112 16.09 7.68 -11.50
CA THR A 112 16.04 7.94 -12.95
C THR A 112 16.34 9.39 -13.33
N ARG A 113 16.05 10.37 -12.47
CA ARG A 113 16.41 11.79 -12.68
C ARG A 113 17.88 12.12 -12.41
N ARG A 114 18.58 11.37 -11.54
CA ARG A 114 20.01 11.61 -11.22
C ARG A 114 20.99 11.13 -12.29
N HIS A 115 20.54 10.29 -13.23
CA HIS A 115 21.34 9.76 -14.33
C HIS A 115 20.98 10.34 -15.71
N GLY A 116 20.21 11.43 -15.74
CA GLY A 116 19.87 12.19 -16.95
C GLY A 116 20.78 13.39 -17.19
#